data_AF-A0A356E0I7-F1
#
_entry.id   AF-A0A356E0I7-F1
#
_cell.length_a   1.000
_cell.length_b   1.000
_cell.length_c   1.000
_cell.angle_alpha   90.00
_cell.angle_beta   90.00
_cell.angle_gamma   90.00
#
_symmetry.space_group_name_H-M   'P 1'
#
loop_
_entity.id
_entity.type
_entity.pdbx_description
1 polymer ?
#
loop_
_entity_poly.entity_id
_entity_poly.type
_entity_poly.pdbx_seq_one_letter_code
_entity_poly.pdbx_strand_id
1 'polypeptide(L)' 'RQNIIKQRDKGNAVLLVSEELEELLMVADRIAVMFEGRIMDIVNAADATTEELGMLMAGVERRNI' A
#
# COMPACT_ATOMS: atom_id res chain seq x y z
N ARG A 1 8.96 13.53 0.28
CA ARG A 1 9.50 12.14 0.26
C ARG A 1 10.63 11.91 1.28
N GLN A 2 11.81 12.54 1.19
CA GLN A 2 12.95 12.24 2.11
C GLN A 2 12.64 12.35 3.61
N ASN A 3 11.80 13.30 4.05
CA ASN A 3 11.45 13.41 5.47
C ASN A 3 10.59 12.23 5.96
N ILE A 4 9.70 11.71 5.12
CA ILE A 4 8.81 10.58 5.47
C ILE A 4 9.65 9.32 5.68
N ILE A 5 10.54 9.03 4.72
CA ILE A 5 11.52 7.93 4.79
C ILE A 5 12.38 8.07 6.04
N LYS A 6 12.92 9.26 6.32
CA LYS A 6 13.72 9.52 7.53
C LYS A 6 12.95 9.27 8.83
N GLN A 7 11.64 9.55 8.89
CA GLN A 7 10.84 9.27 10.10
C GLN A 7 10.58 7.76 10.24
N ARG A 8 10.22 7.08 9.15
CA ARG A 8 10.08 5.63 9.11
C ARG A 8 11.38 4.93 9.56
N ASP A 9 12.52 5.31 8.97
CA ASP A 9 13.83 4.72 9.27
C ASP A 9 14.30 5.00 10.70
N LYS A 10 13.75 6.02 11.36
CA LYS A 10 13.94 6.29 12.80
C LYS A 10 13.04 5.43 13.71
N GLY A 11 12.21 4.57 13.14
CA GLY A 11 11.25 3.73 13.87
C GLY A 11 9.94 4.42 14.22
N ASN A 12 9.66 5.61 13.67
CA ASN A 12 8.38 6.29 13.90
C ASN A 12 7.29 5.69 13.01
N ALA A 13 6.08 5.55 13.55
CA ALA A 13 4.92 5.17 12.76
C ALA A 13 4.53 6.30 11.80
N VAL A 14 4.34 5.94 10.53
CA VAL A 14 3.93 6.85 9.44
C VAL A 14 2.69 6.26 8.77
N LEU A 15 1.63 7.06 8.69
CA LEU A 15 0.46 6.75 7.85
C LEU A 15 0.50 7.68 6.63
N LEU A 16 0.62 7.08 5.46
CA LEU A 16 0.57 7.76 4.17
C LEU A 16 -0.66 7.30 3.41
N VAL A 17 -1.43 8.24 2.86
CA VAL A 17 -2.59 7.97 2.00
C VAL A 17 -2.30 8.63 0.65
N SER A 18 -2.34 7.84 -0.42
CA SER A 18 -2.09 8.28 -1.79
C SER A 18 -2.77 7.34 -2.78
N GLU A 19 -2.98 7.82 -4.01
CA GLU A 19 -3.38 7.02 -5.18
C GLU A 19 -2.20 6.72 -6.11
N GLU A 20 -1.03 7.36 -5.89
CA GLU A 20 0.20 7.10 -6.64
C GLU A 20 0.90 5.83 -6.13
N LEU A 21 0.60 4.70 -6.77
CA LEU A 21 1.11 3.38 -6.37
C LEU A 21 2.65 3.27 -6.37
N GLU A 22 3.33 3.88 -7.35
CA GLU A 22 4.79 3.88 -7.42
C GLU A 22 5.42 4.54 -6.18
N GLU A 23 4.83 5.62 -5.66
CA GLU A 23 5.30 6.25 -4.43
C GLU A 23 5.11 5.34 -3.22
N LEU A 24 3.92 4.71 -3.13
CA LEU A 24 3.59 3.83 -2.01
C LEU A 24 4.54 2.63 -1.97
N LEU A 25 4.81 1.99 -3.11
CA LEU A 25 5.73 0.87 -3.22
C LEU A 25 7.18 1.25 -2.84
N MET A 26 7.60 2.49 -3.08
CA MET A 26 8.95 2.95 -2.72
C MET A 26 9.12 3.27 -1.23
N VAL A 27 8.04 3.63 -0.52
CA VAL A 27 8.13 4.22 0.83
C VAL A 27 7.48 3.36 1.92
N ALA A 28 6.45 2.58 1.59
CA ALA A 28 5.71 1.80 2.56
C ALA A 28 6.37 0.45 2.85
N ASP A 29 6.22 -0.04 4.08
CA ASP A 29 6.52 -1.43 4.41
C ASP A 29 5.33 -2.34 4.08
N ARG A 30 4.12 -1.81 4.30
CA ARG A 30 2.83 -2.47 4.07
C ARG A 30 1.85 -1.51 3.45
N ILE A 31 0.96 -2.02 2.61
CA ILE A 31 -0.06 -1.24 1.90
C ILE A 31 -1.43 -1.84 2.22
N ALA A 32 -2.30 -1.04 2.81
CA ALA A 32 -3.72 -1.38 2.94
C ALA A 32 -4.47 -0.80 1.76
N VAL A 33 -5.20 -1.63 1.01
CA VAL A 33 -6.03 -1.18 -0.11
C VAL A 33 -7.48 -1.09 0.33
N MET A 34 -8.14 0.02 0.00
CA MET A 34 -9.52 0.28 0.39
C MET A 34 -10.40 0.51 -0.84
N PHE A 35 -11.58 -0.09 -0.85
CA PHE A 35 -12.62 0.10 -1.86
C PHE A 35 -13.99 0.18 -1.17
N GLU A 36 -14.80 1.18 -1.53
CA GLU A 36 -16.12 1.45 -0.91
C GLU A 36 -16.12 1.46 0.64
N GLY A 37 -15.08 2.03 1.24
CA GLY A 37 -14.94 2.12 2.70
C GLY A 37 -14.61 0.80 3.40
N ARG A 38 -14.25 -0.25 2.65
CA ARG A 38 -13.79 -1.54 3.18
C ARG A 38 -12.32 -1.78 2.83
N ILE A 39 -11.54 -2.27 3.78
CA ILE A 39 -10.18 -2.75 3.50
C ILE A 39 -10.31 -4.06 2.73
N MET A 40 -9.82 -4.04 1.49
CA MET A 40 -9.83 -5.19 0.58
C MET A 40 -8.73 -6.18 0.96
N ASP A 41 -7.53 -5.67 1.27
CA ASP A 41 -6.41 -6.46 1.77
C ASP A 41 -5.32 -5.56 2.38
N ILE A 42 -4.38 -6.16 3.14
CA ILE A 42 -3.14 -5.55 3.60
C ILE A 42 -1.95 -6.38 3.13
N VAL A 43 -1.19 -5.84 2.18
CA VAL A 43 -0.08 -6.54 1.52
C VAL A 43 1.27 -5.99 1.96
N ASN A 44 2.31 -6.81 1.85
CA ASN A 44 3.69 -6.34 1.97
C ASN A 44 4.06 -5.56 0.70
N ALA A 45 4.60 -4.36 0.85
CA ALA A 45 4.99 -3.55 -0.30
C ALA A 45 6.10 -4.22 -1.14
N ALA A 46 6.95 -5.03 -0.51
CA ALA A 46 8.03 -5.75 -1.18
C ALA A 46 7.53 -6.87 -2.12
N ASP A 47 6.33 -7.39 -1.89
CA ASP A 47 5.76 -8.52 -2.64
C ASP A 47 4.66 -8.05 -3.63
N ALA A 48 4.21 -6.80 -3.52
CA ALA A 48 3.07 -6.28 -4.26
C ALA A 48 3.46 -5.71 -5.63
N THR A 49 2.58 -5.86 -6.62
CA THR A 49 2.70 -5.18 -7.91
C THR A 49 1.64 -4.10 -8.09
N THR A 50 1.91 -3.13 -8.96
CA THR A 50 0.97 -2.08 -9.33
C THR A 50 -0.34 -2.66 -9.88
N GLU A 51 -0.26 -3.72 -10.68
CA GLU A 51 -1.42 -4.42 -11.24
C GLU A 51 -2.27 -5.05 -10.14
N GLU A 52 -1.65 -5.77 -9.20
CA GLU A 52 -2.35 -6.40 -8.09
C GLU A 52 -3.05 -5.36 -7.20
N LEU A 53 -2.34 -4.29 -6.84
CA LEU A 53 -2.91 -3.18 -6.08
C LEU A 53 -4.07 -2.52 -6.84
N GLY A 54 -3.91 -2.32 -8.14
CA GLY A 54 -4.96 -1.78 -9.01
C GLY A 54 -6.21 -2.66 -9.05
N MET A 55 -6.04 -3.99 -9.07
CA MET A 55 -7.15 -4.95 -9.01
C MET A 55 -7.89 -4.85 -7.67
N LEU A 56 -7.17 -4.78 -6.55
CA LEU A 56 -7.76 -4.57 -5.22
C LEU A 56 -8.49 -3.22 -5.14
N MET A 57 -7.92 -2.15 -5.71
CA MET A 57 -8.55 -0.81 -5.77
C MET A 57 -9.82 -0.80 -6.63
N ALA A 58 -9.92 -1.69 -7.61
CA ALA A 58 -11.13 -1.90 -8.41
C ALA A 58 -12.15 -2.84 -7.73
N GLY A 59 -11.89 -3.27 -6.49
CA GLY A 59 -12.77 -4.15 -5.73
C GLY A 59 -12.66 -5.63 -6.09
N VAL A 60 -11.64 -6.04 -6.84
CA VAL A 60 -11.42 -7.46 -7.17
C VAL A 60 -10.73 -8.15 -5.99
N GLU A 61 -11.41 -9.12 -5.40
CA GLU A 61 -10.84 -9.93 -4.32
C GLU A 61 -9.79 -10.92 -4.84
N ARG A 62 -8.72 -11.12 -4.07
CA ARG A 62 -7.75 -12.18 -4.35
C ARG A 62 -8.43 -13.53 -4.08
N ARG A 63 -8.96 -14.16 -5.12
CA ARG A 63 -9.59 -15.48 -5.01
C ARG A 63 -8.50 -16.49 -4.73
N ASN A 64 -8.46 -17.05 -3.53
CA ASN A 64 -7.59 -18.19 -3.21
C ASN A 64 -8.07 -19.39 -4.05
N ILE A 65 -7.36 -19.69 -5.15
CA ILE A 65 -7.55 -20.92 -5.94
C ILE A 65 -6.50 -21.92 -5.50
#